data_AF-A0A0S8HN41-F1
#
_entry.id   AF-A0A0S8HN41-F1
#
_cell.length_a   1.000
_cell.length_b   1.000
_cell.length_c   1.000
_cell.angle_alpha   90.00
_cell.angle_beta   90.00
_cell.angle_gamma   90.00
#
_symmetry.space_group_name_H-M   'P 1'
#
loop_
_entity.id
_entity.type
_entity.pdbx_description
1 polymer ?
#
loop_
_entity_poly.entity_id
_entity_poly.type
_entity_poly.pdbx_seq_one_letter_code
_entity_poly.pdbx_strand_id
1 'polypeptide(L)'
;MRVNLLTLSAAAALSALAAVGCKKDVESISNSDYLLGLQHKAWKNARESFQSGQPQLGELRTIQRLLCVRTPRRIKKDYQGSNKQQVLDKVNSIARKYQAEVASKLDMAGNVVRLAPGVKVEQVKEAFMKLDEEYRQLEAMATE
;
A
#
# COMPACT_ATOMS: atom_id res chain seq x y z
N MET A 1 -9.03 -40.46 -62.29
CA MET A 1 -8.75 -40.47 -60.83
C MET A 1 -9.16 -39.11 -60.28
N ARG A 2 -10.10 -39.06 -59.33
CA ARG A 2 -10.79 -37.84 -58.88
C ARG A 2 -9.86 -37.01 -57.98
N VAL A 3 -9.68 -35.74 -58.32
CA VAL A 3 -9.01 -34.74 -57.48
C VAL A 3 -10.03 -34.23 -56.46
N ASN A 4 -9.87 -34.60 -55.20
CA ASN A 4 -10.62 -33.98 -54.12
C ASN A 4 -9.92 -32.67 -53.74
N LEU A 5 -10.45 -31.58 -54.29
CA LEU A 5 -10.49 -30.30 -53.59
C LEU A 5 -11.29 -30.50 -52.30
N LEU A 6 -10.84 -29.83 -51.22
CA LEU A 6 -11.61 -29.26 -50.10
C LEU A 6 -10.86 -29.52 -48.79
N THR A 7 -10.17 -28.49 -48.31
CA THR A 7 -10.40 -27.86 -47.00
C THR A 7 -9.30 -26.82 -46.78
N LEU A 8 -9.57 -25.58 -47.16
CA LEU A 8 -8.66 -24.45 -46.90
C LEU A 8 -9.51 -23.21 -46.60
N SER A 9 -10.22 -23.24 -45.48
CA SER A 9 -10.98 -22.12 -44.88
C SER A 9 -11.40 -22.59 -43.48
N ALA A 10 -11.30 -21.87 -42.37
CA ALA A 10 -11.01 -20.46 -42.12
C ALA A 10 -10.53 -20.35 -40.67
N ALA A 11 -9.24 -20.04 -40.46
CA ALA A 11 -8.67 -19.74 -39.15
C ALA A 11 -8.51 -18.22 -38.96
N ALA A 12 -9.55 -17.44 -39.28
CA ALA A 12 -9.46 -15.97 -39.34
C ALA A 12 -10.57 -15.24 -38.57
N ALA A 13 -11.16 -15.86 -37.54
CA ALA A 13 -12.26 -15.24 -36.77
C ALA A 13 -12.00 -15.04 -35.27
N LEU A 14 -10.79 -15.30 -34.76
CA LEU A 14 -10.52 -15.21 -33.30
C LEU A 14 -9.53 -14.12 -32.87
N SER A 15 -9.03 -13.29 -33.79
CA SER A 15 -8.02 -12.28 -33.44
C SER A 15 -8.54 -10.84 -33.32
N ALA A 16 -9.84 -10.59 -33.54
CA ALA A 16 -10.39 -9.22 -33.58
C ALA A 16 -11.00 -8.72 -32.25
N LEU A 17 -11.11 -9.56 -31.20
CA LEU A 17 -11.67 -9.14 -29.90
C LEU A 17 -10.61 -8.87 -28.81
N ALA A 18 -9.33 -9.11 -29.09
CA ALA A 18 -8.26 -8.86 -28.11
C ALA A 18 -7.76 -7.39 -28.07
N ALA A 19 -8.25 -6.52 -28.97
CA ALA A 19 -7.73 -5.16 -29.12
C ALA A 19 -8.60 -4.06 -28.48
N VAL A 20 -9.76 -4.39 -27.90
CA VAL A 20 -10.65 -3.39 -27.28
C VAL A 20 -10.80 -3.69 -25.79
N GLY A 21 -9.95 -3.04 -24.99
CA GLY A 21 -10.30 -2.75 -23.59
C GLY A 21 -9.69 -3.67 -22.53
N CYS A 22 -8.37 -3.69 -22.37
CA CYS A 22 -7.72 -4.12 -21.11
C CYS A 22 -6.46 -3.30 -20.77
N LYS A 23 -6.32 -2.07 -21.28
CA LYS A 23 -5.14 -1.23 -20.97
C LYS A 23 -5.37 -0.17 -19.91
N LYS A 24 -6.62 0.17 -19.56
CA LYS A 24 -6.91 1.24 -18.58
C LYS A 24 -6.91 0.75 -17.12
N ASP A 25 -7.25 -0.51 -16.88
CA ASP A 25 -7.35 -1.02 -15.49
C ASP A 25 -6.00 -1.41 -14.87
N VAL A 26 -4.95 -1.58 -15.67
CA VAL A 26 -3.63 -2.02 -15.18
C VAL A 26 -2.84 -0.86 -14.55
N GLU A 27 -3.02 0.39 -15.01
CA GLU A 27 -2.36 1.56 -14.41
C GLU A 27 -2.94 1.96 -13.03
N SER A 28 -4.16 1.53 -12.73
CA SER A 28 -4.84 1.74 -11.45
C SER A 28 -4.25 0.95 -10.29
N ILE A 29 -3.58 -0.19 -10.55
CA ILE A 29 -3.25 -1.18 -9.50
C ILE A 29 -2.08 -0.76 -8.58
N SER A 30 -1.41 0.38 -8.81
CA SER A 30 -0.29 0.82 -7.94
C SER A 30 0.11 2.30 -8.14
N ASN A 31 -0.82 3.20 -8.47
CA ASN A 31 -0.52 4.64 -8.53
C ASN A 31 -0.44 5.26 -7.12
N SER A 32 -0.05 6.54 -7.02
CA SER A 32 0.08 7.25 -5.73
C SER A 32 -1.20 7.17 -4.91
N ASP A 33 -2.35 7.40 -5.55
CA ASP A 33 -3.64 7.57 -4.88
C ASP A 33 -4.13 6.23 -4.33
N TYR A 34 -3.97 5.16 -5.11
CA TYR A 34 -4.26 3.81 -4.67
C TYR A 34 -3.39 3.42 -3.46
N LEU A 35 -2.08 3.69 -3.50
CA LEU A 35 -1.18 3.35 -2.40
C LEU A 35 -1.41 4.21 -1.15
N LEU A 36 -1.74 5.50 -1.32
CA LEU A 36 -2.17 6.36 -0.23
C LEU A 36 -3.46 5.83 0.40
N GLY A 37 -4.46 5.48 -0.41
CA GLY A 37 -5.71 4.87 0.05
C GLY A 37 -5.49 3.57 0.84
N LEU A 38 -4.63 2.67 0.34
CA LEU A 38 -4.25 1.46 1.08
C LEU A 38 -3.54 1.79 2.40
N GLN A 39 -2.67 2.80 2.40
CA GLN A 39 -1.95 3.21 3.59
C GLN A 39 -2.90 3.79 4.64
N HIS A 40 -3.83 4.65 4.24
CA HIS A 40 -4.88 5.21 5.13
C HIS A 40 -5.74 4.09 5.71
N LYS A 41 -6.16 3.12 4.89
CA LYS A 41 -6.92 1.96 5.36
C LYS A 41 -6.14 1.14 6.40
N ALA A 42 -4.89 0.79 6.11
CA ALA A 42 -4.05 0.02 7.04
C ALA A 42 -3.80 0.79 8.35
N TRP A 43 -3.58 2.11 8.26
CA TRP A 43 -3.39 2.96 9.43
C TRP A 43 -4.64 3.04 10.31
N LYS A 44 -5.81 3.25 9.69
CA LYS A 44 -7.11 3.24 10.37
C LYS A 44 -7.37 1.90 11.06
N ASN A 45 -7.16 0.78 10.36
CA ASN A 45 -7.31 -0.55 10.94
C ASN A 45 -6.41 -0.75 12.16
N ALA A 46 -5.14 -0.32 12.09
CA ALA A 46 -4.22 -0.41 13.22
C ALA A 46 -4.68 0.45 14.41
N ARG A 47 -5.13 1.69 14.14
CA ARG A 47 -5.69 2.60 15.16
C ARG A 47 -6.88 1.97 15.87
N GLU A 48 -7.86 1.46 15.14
CA GLU A 48 -9.03 0.78 15.68
C GLU A 48 -8.64 -0.48 16.46
N SER A 49 -7.67 -1.25 15.94
CA SER A 49 -7.19 -2.44 16.60
C SER A 49 -6.53 -2.13 17.95
N PHE A 50 -5.76 -1.06 18.07
CA PHE A 50 -5.17 -0.62 19.35
C PHE A 50 -6.20 -0.09 20.36
N GLN A 51 -7.41 0.23 19.93
CA GLN A 51 -8.53 0.57 20.81
C GLN A 51 -9.27 -0.67 21.32
N SER A 52 -9.05 -1.84 20.70
CA SER A 52 -9.62 -3.11 21.15
C SER A 52 -8.85 -3.72 22.33
N GLY A 53 -9.48 -4.67 23.02
CA GLY A 53 -8.83 -5.44 24.08
C GLY A 53 -7.75 -6.42 23.59
N GLN A 54 -7.66 -6.68 22.28
CA GLN A 54 -6.68 -7.58 21.67
C GLN A 54 -6.11 -6.97 20.37
N PRO A 55 -5.12 -6.06 20.48
CA PRO A 55 -4.52 -5.43 19.31
C PRO A 55 -3.85 -6.42 18.35
N GLN A 56 -4.14 -6.28 17.06
CA GLN A 56 -3.60 -7.09 15.99
C GLN A 56 -2.35 -6.41 15.41
N LEU A 57 -1.18 -7.03 15.64
CA LEU A 57 0.10 -6.48 15.19
C LEU A 57 0.35 -6.65 13.68
N GLY A 58 -0.46 -7.48 12.99
CA GLY A 58 -0.29 -7.78 11.57
C GLY A 58 -0.34 -6.54 10.66
N GLU A 59 -1.20 -5.58 10.98
CA GLU A 59 -1.35 -4.34 10.20
C GLU A 59 -0.07 -3.49 10.22
N LEU A 60 0.75 -3.60 11.27
CA LEU A 60 2.01 -2.85 11.39
C LEU A 60 3.01 -3.22 10.29
N ARG A 61 3.02 -4.48 9.84
CA ARG A 61 3.84 -4.87 8.67
C ARG A 61 3.33 -4.24 7.38
N THR A 62 2.01 -4.22 7.19
CA THR A 62 1.40 -3.61 6.02
C THR A 62 1.74 -2.12 5.97
N ILE A 63 1.60 -1.42 7.10
CA ILE A 63 1.98 -0.02 7.25
C ILE A 63 3.47 0.16 6.94
N GLN A 64 4.36 -0.63 7.53
CA GLN A 64 5.79 -0.53 7.25
C GLN A 64 6.09 -0.64 5.75
N ARG A 65 5.48 -1.61 5.06
CA ARG A 65 5.70 -1.83 3.63
C ARG A 65 5.17 -0.69 2.77
N LEU A 66 3.99 -0.16 3.08
CA LEU A 66 3.40 0.96 2.35
C LEU A 66 4.18 2.24 2.62
N LEU A 67 4.24 2.65 3.89
CA LEU A 67 4.81 3.92 4.36
C LEU A 67 6.31 4.04 4.07
N CYS A 68 7.09 2.99 4.33
CA CYS A 68 8.55 3.09 4.27
C CYS A 68 9.13 2.72 2.90
N VAL A 69 8.35 2.08 2.02
CA VAL A 69 8.88 1.53 0.75
C VAL A 69 8.05 1.94 -0.45
N ARG A 70 6.75 1.68 -0.47
CA ARG A 70 5.94 1.81 -1.69
C ARG A 70 5.42 3.23 -1.92
N THR A 71 4.76 3.81 -0.92
CA THR A 71 4.07 5.10 -1.04
C THR A 71 5.02 6.25 -1.39
N PRO A 72 6.19 6.44 -0.74
CA PRO A 72 7.09 7.54 -1.08
C PRO A 72 7.59 7.47 -2.53
N ARG A 73 7.96 6.26 -2.99
CA ARG A 73 8.44 6.03 -4.36
C ARG A 73 7.38 6.39 -5.38
N ARG A 74 6.11 6.09 -5.06
CA ARG A 74 5.01 6.33 -5.98
C ARG A 74 4.57 7.79 -5.98
N ILE A 75 4.49 8.43 -4.82
CA ILE A 75 4.29 9.89 -4.73
C ILE A 75 5.31 10.62 -5.60
N LYS A 76 6.61 10.28 -5.47
CA LYS A 76 7.67 10.89 -6.29
C LYS A 76 7.40 10.70 -7.78
N LYS A 77 6.89 9.53 -8.19
CA LYS A 77 6.67 9.18 -9.59
C LYS A 77 5.45 9.88 -10.20
N ASP A 78 4.27 9.76 -9.59
CA ASP A 78 3.02 10.08 -10.29
C ASP A 78 1.97 10.86 -9.49
N TYR A 79 2.26 11.27 -8.25
CA TYR A 79 1.37 12.20 -7.54
C TYR A 79 1.36 13.57 -8.24
N GLN A 80 0.15 14.06 -8.54
CA GLN A 80 -0.08 15.29 -9.33
C GLN A 80 -0.52 16.49 -8.49
N GLY A 81 -0.77 16.32 -7.18
CA GLY A 81 -1.17 17.41 -6.30
C GLY A 81 -0.11 18.53 -6.26
N SER A 82 -0.56 19.78 -6.21
CA SER A 82 0.31 20.96 -6.16
C SER A 82 1.21 20.97 -4.91
N ASN A 83 0.78 20.29 -3.85
CA ASN A 83 1.47 20.10 -2.59
C ASN A 83 2.40 18.86 -2.55
N LYS A 84 2.70 18.23 -3.71
CA LYS A 84 3.50 16.98 -3.84
C LYS A 84 4.71 16.90 -2.93
N GLN A 85 5.53 17.95 -2.90
CA GLN A 85 6.77 17.96 -2.10
C GLN A 85 6.45 17.92 -0.60
N GLN A 86 5.43 18.67 -0.15
CA GLN A 86 4.99 18.68 1.24
C GLN A 86 4.46 17.31 1.66
N VAL A 87 3.66 16.67 0.81
CA VAL A 87 3.15 15.30 1.03
C VAL A 87 4.30 14.30 1.13
N LEU A 88 5.25 14.36 0.19
CA LEU A 88 6.42 13.48 0.19
C LEU A 88 7.29 13.66 1.44
N ASP A 89 7.54 14.89 1.85
CA ASP A 89 8.32 15.20 3.05
C ASP A 89 7.63 14.73 4.32
N LYS A 90 6.30 14.90 4.41
CA LYS A 90 5.50 14.41 5.52
C LYS A 90 5.52 12.89 5.60
N VAL A 91 5.29 12.19 4.49
CA VAL A 91 5.38 10.72 4.43
C VAL A 91 6.76 10.24 4.87
N ASN A 92 7.83 10.84 4.36
CA ASN A 92 9.21 10.46 4.72
C ASN A 92 9.52 10.72 6.20
N SER A 93 9.01 11.82 6.76
CA SER A 93 9.13 12.12 8.20
C SER A 93 8.45 11.05 9.05
N ILE A 94 7.20 10.72 8.74
CA ILE A 94 6.44 9.68 9.45
C ILE A 94 7.13 8.33 9.28
N ALA A 95 7.61 7.98 8.08
CA ALA A 95 8.32 6.73 7.82
C ALA A 95 9.55 6.56 8.70
N ARG A 96 10.39 7.60 8.85
CA ARG A 96 11.58 7.56 9.72
C ARG A 96 11.19 7.34 11.18
N LYS A 97 10.20 8.09 11.68
CA LYS A 97 9.74 7.96 13.07
C LYS A 97 9.07 6.61 13.31
N TYR A 98 8.30 6.10 12.34
CA TYR A 98 7.71 4.78 12.40
C TYR A 98 8.77 3.68 12.51
N GLN A 99 9.84 3.77 11.71
CA GLN A 99 10.96 2.83 11.79
C GLN A 99 11.65 2.88 13.16
N ALA A 100 11.92 4.09 13.66
CA ALA A 100 12.64 4.29 14.91
C ALA A 100 11.81 3.93 16.16
N GLU A 101 10.51 4.27 16.17
CA GLU A 101 9.67 4.20 17.36
C GLU A 101 8.74 2.99 17.38
N VAL A 102 8.27 2.51 16.23
CA VAL A 102 7.31 1.39 16.14
C VAL A 102 7.97 0.12 15.64
N ALA A 103 8.60 0.15 14.46
CA ALA A 103 9.18 -1.05 13.84
C ALA A 103 10.31 -1.66 14.69
N SER A 104 11.10 -0.83 15.38
CA SER A 104 12.14 -1.26 16.32
C SER A 104 11.64 -2.10 17.50
N LYS A 105 10.34 -2.01 17.80
CA LYS A 105 9.67 -2.74 18.90
C LYS A 105 9.03 -4.04 18.44
N LEU A 106 9.14 -4.36 17.15
CA LEU A 106 8.52 -5.53 16.54
C LEU A 106 9.59 -6.50 16.03
N ASP A 107 9.35 -7.78 16.22
CA ASP A 107 9.99 -8.82 15.43
C ASP A 107 9.15 -9.09 14.19
N MET A 108 9.70 -8.73 13.04
CA MET A 108 9.06 -8.86 11.74
C MET A 108 9.76 -9.88 10.83
N ALA A 109 10.71 -10.66 11.34
CA ALA A 109 11.48 -11.62 10.54
C ALA A 109 10.63 -12.81 10.06
N GLY A 110 9.64 -13.25 10.85
CA GLY A 110 8.77 -14.38 10.52
C GLY A 110 7.50 -14.00 9.75
N ASN A 111 6.64 -14.98 9.46
CA ASN A 111 5.34 -14.74 8.80
C ASN A 111 4.32 -14.01 9.68
N VAL A 112 4.51 -14.01 11.00
CA VAL A 112 3.66 -13.32 11.97
C VAL A 112 4.45 -12.19 12.60
N VAL A 113 3.84 -11.01 12.73
CA VAL A 113 4.44 -9.88 13.47
C VAL A 113 4.34 -10.20 14.97
N ARG A 114 5.49 -10.16 15.65
CA ARG A 114 5.60 -10.35 17.09
C ARG A 114 6.19 -9.11 17.74
N LEU A 115 6.12 -9.03 19.05
CA LEU A 115 6.87 -8.05 19.83
C LEU A 115 8.34 -8.45 19.86
N ALA A 116 9.23 -7.46 19.87
CA ALA A 116 10.63 -7.71 20.18
C ALA A 116 10.79 -8.20 21.65
N PRO A 117 11.89 -8.89 21.99
CA PRO A 117 12.11 -9.39 23.35
C PRO A 117 12.01 -8.27 24.40
N GLY A 118 11.22 -8.51 25.46
CA GLY A 118 11.03 -7.56 26.56
C GLY A 118 10.10 -6.37 26.26
N VAL A 119 9.60 -6.24 25.03
CA VAL A 119 8.64 -5.19 24.66
C VAL A 119 7.22 -5.59 25.05
N LYS A 120 6.45 -4.63 25.54
CA LYS A 120 5.02 -4.78 25.81
C LYS A 120 4.15 -4.16 24.72
N VAL A 121 2.93 -4.66 24.51
CA VAL A 121 1.99 -4.15 23.51
C VAL A 121 1.70 -2.66 23.74
N GLU A 122 1.61 -2.24 25.00
CA GLU A 122 1.35 -0.85 25.40
C GLU A 122 2.42 0.11 24.87
N GLN A 123 3.69 -0.32 24.83
CA GLN A 123 4.79 0.50 24.31
C GLN A 123 4.70 0.68 22.79
N VAL A 124 4.19 -0.34 22.08
CA VAL A 124 3.93 -0.24 20.64
C VAL A 124 2.73 0.67 20.38
N LYS A 125 1.66 0.51 21.17
CA LYS A 125 0.46 1.35 21.10
C LYS A 125 0.80 2.81 21.34
N GLU A 126 1.55 3.13 22.39
CA GLU A 126 1.95 4.49 22.70
C GLU A 126 2.76 5.12 21.57
N ALA A 127 3.78 4.41 21.06
CA ALA A 127 4.58 4.87 19.93
C ALA A 127 3.75 5.08 18.67
N PHE A 128 2.81 4.17 18.37
CA PHE A 128 1.91 4.29 17.23
C PHE A 128 0.96 5.48 17.37
N MET A 129 0.31 5.63 18.53
CA MET A 129 -0.66 6.71 18.78
C MET A 129 -0.02 8.09 18.79
N LYS A 130 1.24 8.21 19.20
CA LYS A 130 2.03 9.45 19.06
C LYS A 130 2.20 9.85 17.59
N LEU A 131 2.39 8.88 16.68
CA LEU A 131 2.48 9.14 15.24
C LEU A 131 1.12 9.36 14.58
N ASP A 132 0.02 8.91 15.21
CA ASP A 132 -1.33 9.04 14.67
C ASP A 132 -1.71 10.49 14.40
N GLU A 133 -1.30 11.40 15.28
CA GLU A 133 -1.54 12.83 15.12
C GLU A 133 -0.86 13.38 13.86
N GLU A 134 0.40 13.02 13.64
CA GLU A 134 1.13 13.42 12.43
C GLU A 134 0.55 12.77 11.16
N TYR A 135 0.02 11.56 11.29
CA TYR A 135 -0.60 10.85 10.16
C TYR A 135 -1.93 11.49 9.75
N ARG A 136 -2.74 11.98 10.69
CA ARG A 136 -3.98 12.71 10.35
C ARG A 136 -3.71 13.99 9.57
N GLN A 137 -2.58 14.64 9.82
CA GLN A 137 -2.15 15.80 9.01
C GLN A 137 -1.83 15.38 7.58
N LEU A 138 -1.16 14.23 7.38
CA LEU A 138 -0.94 13.66 6.05
C LEU A 138 -2.27 13.32 5.36
N GLU A 139 -3.22 12.70 6.07
CA GLU A 139 -4.58 12.42 5.55
C GLU A 139 -5.23 13.70 5.01
N ALA A 140 -5.21 14.78 5.77
CA ALA A 140 -5.79 16.06 5.34
C ALA A 140 -5.10 16.62 4.07
N MET A 141 -3.77 16.55 3.99
CA MET A 141 -3.01 17.04 2.83
C MET A 141 -3.24 16.22 1.55
N ALA A 142 -3.46 14.91 1.69
CA ALA A 142 -3.58 13.98 0.56
C ALA A 142 -5.00 13.90 -0.02
N THR A 143 -5.95 14.68 0.50
CA THR A 143 -7.37 14.71 0.06
C THR A 143 -7.69 15.95 -0.80
N GLU A 144 -6.68 16.77 -1.13
CA GLU A 144 -6.77 17.90 -2.08
C GLU A 144 -6.81 17.43 -3.54
#